data_AF-A0A8H2J8P6-F1
#
_entry.id   AF-A0A8H2J8P6-F1
#
_cell.length_a   1.000
_cell.length_b   1.000
_cell.length_c   1.000
_cell.angle_alpha   90.00
_cell.angle_beta   90.00
_cell.angle_gamma   90.00
#
_symmetry.space_group_name_H-M   'P 1'
#
loop_
_entity.id
_entity.type
_entity.pdbx_description
1 polymer ?
#
loop_
_entity_poly.entity_id
_entity_poly.type
_entity_poly.pdbx_seq_one_letter_code
_entity_poly.pdbx_strand_id
1 'polypeptide(L)'
;MPGLAHVVVGPDVGDAAGRYRSICAVLGEIAWAASELDDDRVYRWLASDAIAALRTAAATAALVADGLVVDAAMDPDAHLRRALHWRRYGRRTPADLHRRCAADVSRGSLRLLARAGAGPVTSRLELQRIRLELVRDSRRRYGDLHADLLARAPSRRAAAGSFEAGARERLAEVAERLRDDTALALGAPGPADRWPVPVVPGPVPAQRPDETWLGLVLGAGFGLGAALGLARMATGLAGVPDGVGGLVGLALGLALTVAVIGGRARLHRRAVLDRWVGTAVAAARQASEEELAYRLLEAQAGLASAHHKTKN
;
A
#
# COMPACT_ATOMS: atom_id res chain seq x y z
N MET A 1 -29.75 -8.54 -7.78
CA MET A 1 -29.17 -7.72 -8.86
C MET A 1 -29.77 -6.32 -8.84
N PRO A 2 -29.13 -5.37 -8.13
CA PRO A 2 -29.26 -3.96 -8.47
C PRO A 2 -27.87 -3.28 -8.55
N GLY A 3 -27.68 -2.38 -9.52
CA GLY A 3 -26.50 -1.50 -9.56
C GLY A 3 -25.99 -1.03 -10.93
N LEU A 4 -26.60 -1.43 -12.06
CA LEU A 4 -26.20 -0.97 -13.40
C LEU A 4 -26.76 0.40 -13.80
N ALA A 5 -26.75 1.38 -12.90
CA ALA A 5 -27.24 2.72 -13.20
C ALA A 5 -26.56 3.79 -12.34
N HIS A 6 -25.24 3.92 -12.48
CA HIS A 6 -24.58 5.22 -12.35
C HIS A 6 -23.21 5.16 -13.05
N VAL A 7 -23.21 4.90 -14.36
CA VAL A 7 -22.20 5.54 -15.20
C VAL A 7 -22.55 7.01 -15.16
N VAL A 8 -21.98 7.72 -14.19
CA VAL A 8 -21.88 9.17 -14.24
C VAL A 8 -21.19 9.46 -15.56
N VAL A 9 -21.96 9.88 -16.56
CA VAL A 9 -21.44 10.64 -17.69
C VAL A 9 -20.88 11.91 -17.06
N GLY A 10 -19.63 11.83 -16.62
CA GLY A 10 -18.91 12.96 -16.08
C GLY A 10 -18.74 14.01 -17.19
N PRO A 11 -18.86 15.30 -16.88
CA PRO A 11 -18.70 16.38 -17.85
C PRO A 11 -17.22 16.47 -18.25
N ASP A 12 -16.74 15.61 -19.15
CA ASP A 12 -15.36 15.71 -19.68
C ASP A 12 -15.00 14.78 -20.85
N VAL A 13 -15.96 14.07 -21.48
CA VAL A 13 -15.63 13.12 -22.58
C VAL A 13 -15.07 13.84 -23.84
N GLY A 14 -15.13 15.18 -23.88
CA GLY A 14 -14.68 15.98 -25.02
C GLY A 14 -13.16 16.15 -25.17
N ASP A 15 -12.39 16.09 -24.08
CA ASP A 15 -10.95 16.35 -24.12
C ASP A 15 -10.09 15.09 -23.91
N ALA A 16 -8.77 15.20 -24.11
CA ALA A 16 -7.87 14.05 -23.99
C ALA A 16 -7.70 13.57 -22.52
N ALA A 17 -7.79 14.48 -21.56
CA ALA A 17 -7.63 14.19 -20.14
C ALA A 17 -8.84 13.44 -19.57
N GLY A 18 -10.05 13.85 -19.97
CA GLY A 18 -11.30 13.20 -19.64
C GLY A 18 -11.43 11.81 -20.26
N ARG A 19 -11.01 11.64 -21.53
CA ARG A 19 -10.91 10.31 -22.15
C ARG A 19 -9.97 9.38 -21.39
N TYR A 20 -8.80 9.86 -20.98
CA TYR A 20 -7.88 9.08 -20.15
C TYR A 20 -8.51 8.68 -18.80
N ARG A 21 -9.13 9.63 -18.09
CA ARG A 21 -9.84 9.35 -16.83
C ARG A 21 -10.95 8.32 -17.01
N SER A 22 -11.76 8.46 -18.06
CA SER A 22 -12.84 7.52 -18.36
C SER A 22 -12.32 6.11 -18.61
N ILE A 23 -11.24 5.96 -19.39
CA ILE A 23 -10.62 4.65 -19.62
C ILE A 23 -10.13 4.05 -18.30
N CYS A 24 -9.44 4.83 -17.46
CA CYS A 24 -8.95 4.35 -16.17
C CYS A 24 -10.11 3.98 -15.21
N ALA A 25 -11.20 4.73 -15.22
CA ALA A 25 -12.38 4.44 -14.40
C ALA A 25 -13.04 3.12 -14.83
N VAL A 26 -13.32 2.95 -16.14
CA VAL A 26 -13.91 1.73 -16.67
C VAL A 26 -13.04 0.50 -16.40
N LEU A 27 -11.73 0.60 -16.63
CA LEU A 27 -10.80 -0.51 -16.33
C LEU A 27 -10.72 -0.80 -14.82
N GLY A 28 -10.87 0.22 -13.98
CA GLY A 28 -10.94 0.06 -12.52
C GLY A 28 -12.19 -0.69 -12.07
N GLU A 29 -13.36 -0.36 -12.64
CA GLU A 29 -14.62 -1.08 -12.38
C GLU A 29 -14.55 -2.54 -12.82
N ILE A 30 -13.97 -2.81 -14.00
CA ILE A 30 -13.77 -4.19 -14.49
C ILE A 30 -12.82 -4.96 -13.57
N ALA A 31 -11.74 -4.33 -13.09
CA ALA A 31 -10.80 -4.96 -12.17
C ALA A 31 -11.46 -5.27 -10.81
N TRP A 32 -12.29 -4.36 -10.31
CA TRP A 32 -13.04 -4.56 -9.07
C TRP A 32 -14.01 -5.73 -9.18
N ALA A 33 -14.81 -5.78 -10.26
CA ALA A 33 -15.72 -6.90 -10.50
C ALA A 33 -14.99 -8.24 -10.69
N ALA A 34 -13.81 -8.24 -11.33
CA ALA A 34 -12.96 -9.43 -11.46
C ALA A 34 -12.45 -9.93 -10.11
N SER A 35 -12.19 -9.04 -9.16
CA SER A 35 -11.80 -9.39 -7.79
C SER A 35 -12.92 -10.04 -7.00
N GLU A 36 -14.17 -9.60 -7.19
CA GLU A 36 -15.32 -10.18 -6.51
C GLU A 36 -15.62 -11.61 -7.01
N LEU A 37 -15.30 -11.88 -8.28
CA LEU A 37 -15.57 -13.15 -8.96
C LEU A 37 -14.38 -14.10 -9.02
N ASP A 38 -13.20 -13.69 -8.55
CA ASP A 38 -11.92 -14.42 -8.63
C ASP A 38 -11.59 -14.90 -10.07
N ASP A 39 -11.87 -14.05 -11.07
CA ASP A 39 -11.76 -14.41 -12.49
C ASP A 39 -10.36 -14.09 -13.08
N ASP A 40 -9.48 -15.09 -13.03
CA ASP A 40 -8.13 -15.07 -13.62
C ASP A 40 -8.09 -14.73 -15.12
N ARG A 41 -9.16 -14.98 -15.87
CA ARG A 41 -9.22 -14.63 -17.29
C ARG A 41 -9.33 -13.13 -17.48
N VAL A 42 -10.13 -12.46 -16.64
CA VAL A 42 -10.29 -11.00 -16.70
C VAL A 42 -9.01 -10.30 -16.24
N TYR A 43 -8.33 -10.81 -15.22
CA TYR A 43 -7.02 -10.30 -14.83
C TYR A 43 -5.96 -10.44 -15.93
N ARG A 44 -5.89 -11.60 -16.61
CA ARG A 44 -5.01 -11.77 -17.78
C ARG A 44 -5.34 -10.82 -18.91
N TRP A 45 -6.62 -10.55 -19.15
CA TRP A 45 -7.05 -9.57 -20.15
C TRP A 45 -6.68 -8.13 -19.76
N LEU A 46 -6.88 -7.74 -18.50
CA LEU A 46 -6.48 -6.42 -17.98
C LEU A 46 -4.96 -6.23 -18.01
N ALA A 47 -4.19 -7.28 -17.75
CA ALA A 47 -2.74 -7.29 -17.86
C ALA A 47 -2.24 -7.33 -19.31
N SER A 48 -3.13 -7.56 -20.27
CA SER A 48 -2.77 -7.76 -21.66
C SER A 48 -2.10 -6.53 -22.28
N ASP A 49 -1.35 -6.84 -23.32
CA ASP A 49 -0.60 -5.90 -24.11
C ASP A 49 -1.47 -4.88 -24.87
N ALA A 50 -2.71 -5.25 -25.17
CA ALA A 50 -3.70 -4.37 -25.76
C ALA A 50 -4.18 -3.30 -24.76
N ILE A 51 -4.44 -3.68 -23.51
CA ILE A 51 -4.89 -2.75 -22.46
C ILE A 51 -3.78 -1.79 -22.05
N ALA A 52 -2.54 -2.29 -21.95
CA ALA A 52 -1.39 -1.43 -21.70
C ALA A 52 -1.17 -0.41 -22.84
N ALA A 53 -1.31 -0.83 -24.10
CA ALA A 53 -1.22 0.07 -25.24
C ALA A 53 -2.34 1.12 -25.24
N LEU A 54 -3.59 0.72 -24.95
CA LEU A 54 -4.74 1.63 -24.83
C LEU A 54 -4.49 2.72 -23.78
N ARG A 55 -4.08 2.34 -22.56
CA ARG A 55 -3.78 3.29 -21.47
C ARG A 55 -2.63 4.22 -21.84
N THR A 56 -1.58 3.68 -22.45
CA THR A 56 -0.41 4.44 -22.88
C THR A 56 -0.77 5.48 -23.94
N ALA A 57 -1.59 5.10 -24.93
CA ALA A 57 -2.05 6.00 -25.98
C ALA A 57 -2.94 7.13 -25.41
N ALA A 58 -3.88 6.80 -24.52
CA ALA A 58 -4.72 7.80 -23.86
C ALA A 58 -3.91 8.75 -22.97
N ALA A 59 -2.95 8.22 -22.20
CA ALA A 59 -2.03 9.03 -21.39
C ALA A 59 -1.17 9.97 -22.25
N THR A 60 -0.65 9.46 -23.36
CA THR A 60 0.13 10.24 -24.33
C THR A 60 -0.71 11.39 -24.88
N ALA A 61 -1.96 11.12 -25.29
CA ALA A 61 -2.86 12.14 -25.80
C ALA A 61 -3.16 13.23 -24.75
N ALA A 62 -3.37 12.85 -23.47
CA ALA A 62 -3.61 13.79 -22.39
C ALA A 62 -2.40 14.71 -22.15
N LEU A 63 -1.18 14.17 -22.14
CA LEU A 63 0.04 14.94 -21.97
C LEU A 63 0.31 15.89 -23.15
N VAL A 64 0.05 15.43 -24.38
CA VAL A 64 0.20 16.25 -25.61
C VAL A 64 -0.83 17.38 -25.64
N ALA A 65 -2.06 17.15 -25.19
CA ALA A 65 -3.08 18.20 -25.07
C ALA A 65 -2.66 19.31 -24.08
N ASP A 66 -1.91 18.96 -23.04
CA ASP A 66 -1.31 19.91 -22.09
C ASP A 66 0.02 20.52 -22.59
N GLY A 67 0.37 20.33 -23.87
CA GLY A 67 1.53 20.93 -24.52
C GLY A 67 2.86 20.20 -24.27
N LEU A 68 2.84 18.99 -23.70
CA LEU A 68 4.06 18.21 -23.47
C LEU A 68 4.41 17.37 -24.71
N VAL A 69 5.71 17.24 -24.99
CA VAL A 69 6.19 16.42 -26.11
C VAL A 69 6.47 15.01 -25.62
N VAL A 70 5.77 14.03 -26.21
CA VAL A 70 6.06 12.61 -26.05
C VAL A 70 6.77 12.15 -27.32
N ASP A 71 8.04 11.75 -27.18
CA ASP A 71 8.81 11.16 -28.28
C ASP A 71 8.04 10.00 -28.94
N ALA A 72 8.02 9.93 -30.27
CA ALA A 72 7.28 8.93 -31.04
C ALA A 72 8.17 7.81 -31.62
N ALA A 73 9.50 7.90 -31.44
CA ALA A 73 10.43 6.92 -31.98
C ALA A 73 10.16 5.49 -31.46
N MET A 74 10.40 4.48 -32.29
CA MET A 74 10.03 3.08 -32.01
C MET A 74 11.24 2.14 -31.92
N ASP A 75 12.45 2.69 -31.85
CA ASP A 75 13.66 1.91 -31.57
C ASP A 75 13.78 1.57 -30.07
N PRO A 76 14.50 0.48 -29.72
CA PRO A 76 14.72 0.09 -28.33
C PRO A 76 15.25 1.22 -27.44
N ASP A 77 16.25 1.99 -27.92
CA ASP A 77 16.85 3.04 -27.11
C ASP A 77 15.86 4.20 -26.86
N ALA A 78 15.01 4.53 -27.83
CA ALA A 78 13.94 5.51 -27.68
C ALA A 78 12.92 5.07 -26.62
N HIS A 79 12.53 3.80 -26.60
CA HIS A 79 11.66 3.27 -25.57
C HIS A 79 12.26 3.40 -24.17
N LEU A 80 13.55 3.06 -24.00
CA LEU A 80 14.24 3.21 -22.72
C LEU A 80 14.36 4.68 -22.29
N ARG A 81 14.80 5.57 -23.20
CA ARG A 81 14.91 7.01 -22.94
C ARG A 81 13.56 7.61 -22.51
N ARG A 82 12.49 7.26 -23.23
CA ARG A 82 11.11 7.70 -22.93
C ARG A 82 10.66 7.20 -21.57
N ALA A 83 10.89 5.92 -21.26
CA ALA A 83 10.53 5.34 -19.97
C ALA A 83 11.20 6.09 -18.80
N LEU A 84 12.52 6.34 -18.91
CA LEU A 84 13.30 7.03 -17.89
C LEU A 84 12.91 8.50 -17.75
N HIS A 85 12.65 9.19 -18.87
CA HIS A 85 12.20 10.57 -18.88
C HIS A 85 10.88 10.72 -18.13
N TRP A 86 9.86 9.96 -18.51
CA TRP A 86 8.52 10.06 -17.91
C TRP A 86 8.49 9.59 -16.45
N ARG A 87 9.31 8.61 -16.06
CA ARG A 87 9.46 8.21 -14.65
C ARG A 87 10.05 9.33 -13.80
N ARG A 88 11.00 10.09 -14.35
CA ARG A 88 11.61 11.25 -13.69
C ARG A 88 10.65 12.43 -13.63
N TYR A 89 9.91 12.69 -14.70
CA TYR A 89 8.89 13.73 -14.77
C TYR A 89 7.76 13.48 -13.77
N GLY A 90 7.17 12.27 -13.77
CA GLY A 90 6.09 11.87 -12.85
C GLY A 90 6.46 11.97 -11.37
N ARG A 91 7.74 11.81 -11.02
CA ARG A 91 8.25 11.99 -9.65
C ARG A 91 8.34 13.45 -9.20
N ARG A 92 8.37 14.41 -10.12
CA ARG A 92 8.53 15.84 -9.85
C ARG A 92 7.26 16.63 -10.03
N THR A 93 6.34 16.15 -10.86
CA THR A 93 5.09 16.87 -11.12
C THR A 93 4.18 16.86 -9.88
N PRO A 94 3.64 18.03 -9.48
CA PRO A 94 2.64 18.11 -8.42
C PRO A 94 1.25 17.66 -8.91
N ALA A 95 1.00 17.64 -10.23
CA ALA A 95 -0.29 17.29 -10.79
C ALA A 95 -0.52 15.76 -10.82
N ASP A 96 -1.61 15.29 -10.20
CA ASP A 96 -1.93 13.86 -10.10
C ASP A 96 -2.20 13.25 -11.49
N LEU A 97 -2.91 13.97 -12.38
CA LEU A 97 -3.15 13.53 -13.75
C LEU A 97 -1.82 13.26 -14.48
N HIS A 98 -0.90 14.24 -14.47
CA HIS A 98 0.41 14.12 -15.09
C HIS A 98 1.23 12.97 -14.52
N ARG A 99 1.14 12.75 -13.20
CA ARG A 99 1.81 11.62 -12.54
C ARG A 99 1.29 10.28 -13.03
N ARG A 100 -0.03 10.12 -13.15
CA ARG A 100 -0.67 8.89 -13.66
C ARG A 100 -0.35 8.66 -15.13
N CYS A 101 -0.49 9.70 -15.96
CA CYS A 101 -0.16 9.62 -17.39
C CYS A 101 1.32 9.28 -17.59
N ALA A 102 2.23 9.93 -16.86
CA ALA A 102 3.66 9.63 -16.92
C ALA A 102 3.97 8.18 -16.52
N ALA A 103 3.29 7.65 -15.51
CA ALA A 103 3.45 6.24 -15.13
C ALA A 103 2.96 5.29 -16.23
N ASP A 104 1.83 5.57 -16.87
CA ASP A 104 1.32 4.75 -17.97
C ASP A 104 2.21 4.83 -19.22
N VAL A 105 2.73 6.02 -19.56
CA VAL A 105 3.72 6.18 -20.66
C VAL A 105 5.02 5.45 -20.36
N SER A 106 5.53 5.52 -19.13
CA SER A 106 6.72 4.76 -18.73
C SER A 106 6.50 3.26 -18.85
N ARG A 107 5.37 2.73 -18.37
CA ARG A 107 5.07 1.29 -18.48
C ARG A 107 4.90 0.84 -19.92
N GLY A 108 4.17 1.60 -20.73
CA GLY A 108 3.99 1.29 -22.15
C GLY A 108 5.30 1.25 -22.91
N SER A 109 6.20 2.21 -22.63
CA SER A 109 7.53 2.26 -23.24
C SER A 109 8.38 1.04 -22.85
N LEU A 110 8.38 0.63 -21.58
CA LEU A 110 9.12 -0.57 -21.14
C LEU A 110 8.56 -1.86 -21.75
N ARG A 111 7.24 -1.96 -21.95
CA ARG A 111 6.65 -3.11 -22.65
C ARG A 111 7.05 -3.14 -24.12
N LEU A 112 7.07 -2.01 -24.80
CA LEU A 112 7.54 -1.93 -26.18
C LEU A 112 9.03 -2.29 -26.29
N LEU A 113 9.86 -1.85 -25.34
CA LEU A 113 11.26 -2.25 -25.23
C LEU A 113 11.42 -3.77 -25.09
N ALA A 114 10.63 -4.39 -24.20
CA ALA A 114 10.64 -5.84 -24.00
C ALA A 114 10.23 -6.60 -25.26
N ARG A 115 9.27 -6.08 -26.04
CA ARG A 115 8.86 -6.67 -27.34
C ARG A 115 9.91 -6.48 -28.45
N ALA A 116 10.61 -5.35 -28.44
CA ALA A 116 11.60 -5.02 -29.46
C ALA A 116 12.88 -5.86 -29.35
N GLY A 117 12.97 -6.79 -28.38
CA GLY A 117 14.07 -7.73 -28.28
C GLY A 117 15.40 -7.08 -27.90
N ALA A 118 15.37 -5.99 -27.12
CA ALA A 118 16.55 -5.60 -26.38
C ALA A 118 16.98 -6.82 -25.56
N GLY A 119 18.13 -7.40 -25.94
CA GLY A 119 18.61 -8.66 -25.38
C GLY A 119 18.79 -8.62 -23.86
N PRO A 120 19.01 -9.78 -23.24
CA PRO A 120 19.23 -9.88 -21.80
C PRO A 120 20.34 -8.92 -21.38
N VAL A 121 20.07 -8.12 -20.33
CA VAL A 121 20.93 -7.10 -19.71
C VAL A 121 22.42 -7.28 -20.04
N THR A 122 22.94 -6.54 -21.02
CA THR A 122 24.26 -6.82 -21.61
C THR A 122 25.47 -6.30 -20.81
N SER A 123 25.32 -5.92 -19.54
CA SER A 123 26.49 -5.71 -18.67
C SER A 123 26.23 -6.09 -17.22
N ARG A 124 27.22 -6.73 -16.57
CA ARG A 124 27.19 -7.00 -15.10
C ARG A 124 26.95 -5.73 -14.29
N LEU A 125 27.43 -4.59 -14.79
CA LEU A 125 27.25 -3.28 -14.18
C LEU A 125 25.79 -2.81 -14.26
N GLU A 126 25.11 -3.01 -15.37
CA GLU A 126 23.68 -2.70 -15.49
C GLU A 126 22.82 -3.60 -14.61
N LEU A 127 23.13 -4.90 -14.53
CA LEU A 127 22.45 -5.79 -13.57
C LEU A 127 22.66 -5.33 -12.12
N GLN A 128 23.89 -4.94 -11.75
CA GLN A 128 24.18 -4.39 -10.43
C GLN A 128 23.40 -3.11 -10.16
N ARG A 129 23.30 -2.22 -11.16
CA ARG A 129 22.52 -0.98 -11.06
C ARG A 129 21.02 -1.25 -10.90
N ILE A 130 20.47 -2.14 -11.72
CA ILE A 130 19.07 -2.55 -11.65
C ILE A 130 18.77 -3.16 -10.27
N ARG A 131 19.65 -4.03 -9.76
CA ARG A 131 19.53 -4.59 -8.40
C ARG A 131 19.43 -3.49 -7.34
N LEU A 132 20.34 -2.51 -7.38
CA LEU A 132 20.35 -1.42 -6.40
C LEU A 132 19.08 -0.56 -6.51
N GLU A 133 18.60 -0.30 -7.73
CA GLU A 133 17.36 0.44 -7.96
C GLU A 133 16.13 -0.31 -7.44
N LEU A 134 16.01 -1.62 -7.72
CA LEU A 134 14.89 -2.45 -7.27
C LEU A 134 14.85 -2.59 -5.74
N VAL A 135 16.00 -2.86 -5.11
CA VAL A 135 16.09 -2.92 -3.64
C VAL A 135 15.70 -1.58 -3.03
N ARG A 136 16.18 -0.46 -3.59
CA ARG A 136 15.83 0.87 -3.08
C ARG A 136 14.35 1.19 -3.25
N ASP A 137 13.74 0.80 -4.37
CA ASP A 137 12.32 1.02 -4.65
C ASP A 137 11.44 0.19 -3.71
N SER A 138 11.78 -1.09 -3.50
CA SER A 138 11.15 -1.98 -2.50
C SER A 138 11.16 -1.34 -1.11
N ARG A 139 12.34 -0.93 -0.63
CA ARG A 139 12.51 -0.27 0.68
C ARG A 139 11.63 0.96 0.83
N ARG A 140 11.59 1.80 -0.21
CA ARG A 140 10.78 3.02 -0.20
C ARG A 140 9.29 2.70 -0.11
N ARG A 141 8.77 1.81 -0.97
CA ARG A 141 7.33 1.49 -0.99
C ARG A 141 6.85 0.87 0.32
N TYR A 142 7.63 -0.05 0.89
CA TYR A 142 7.30 -0.62 2.20
C TYR A 142 7.42 0.43 3.33
N GLY A 143 8.37 1.36 3.24
CA GLY A 143 8.46 2.50 4.17
C GLY A 143 7.26 3.45 4.08
N ASP A 144 6.84 3.81 2.86
CA ASP A 144 5.68 4.66 2.61
C ASP A 144 4.39 3.96 3.09
N LEU A 145 4.24 2.65 2.81
CA LEU A 145 3.13 1.84 3.31
C LEU A 145 3.12 1.73 4.84
N HIS A 146 4.28 1.56 5.48
CA HIS A 146 4.40 1.51 6.93
C HIS A 146 3.87 2.80 7.56
N ALA A 147 4.28 3.96 7.04
CA ALA A 147 3.81 5.26 7.51
C ALA A 147 2.29 5.43 7.32
N ASP A 148 1.74 5.01 6.17
CA ASP A 148 0.30 5.06 5.90
C ASP A 148 -0.51 4.14 6.85
N LEU A 149 -0.03 2.92 7.10
CA LEU A 149 -0.67 1.98 8.02
C LEU A 149 -0.67 2.50 9.46
N LEU A 150 0.44 3.06 9.94
CA LEU A 150 0.52 3.67 11.27
C LEU A 150 -0.39 4.90 11.41
N ALA A 151 -0.53 5.71 10.34
CA ALA A 151 -1.44 6.84 10.32
C ALA A 151 -2.92 6.43 10.39
N ARG A 152 -3.26 5.25 9.85
CA ARG A 152 -4.63 4.71 9.80
C ARG A 152 -4.95 3.73 10.94
N ALA A 153 -4.01 3.49 11.86
CA ALA A 153 -4.16 2.52 12.93
C ALA A 153 -5.36 2.87 13.85
N PRO A 154 -6.38 1.99 13.97
CA PRO A 154 -7.58 2.30 14.72
C PRO A 154 -7.35 2.23 16.23
N SER A 155 -8.00 3.14 16.97
CA SER A 155 -8.04 3.07 18.45
C SER A 155 -9.18 2.20 18.99
N ARG A 156 -10.21 1.90 18.17
CA ARG A 156 -11.41 1.13 18.57
C ARG A 156 -11.23 -0.38 18.34
N ARG A 157 -11.78 -1.20 19.25
CA ARG A 157 -11.72 -2.68 19.18
C ARG A 157 -12.34 -3.24 17.91
N ALA A 158 -13.54 -2.79 17.57
CA ALA A 158 -14.31 -3.32 16.45
C ALA A 158 -13.63 -3.12 15.09
N ALA A 159 -12.83 -2.05 14.95
CA ALA A 159 -12.14 -1.74 13.70
C ALA A 159 -10.79 -2.47 13.52
N ALA A 160 -10.31 -3.20 14.54
CA ALA A 160 -9.00 -3.84 14.50
C ALA A 160 -8.93 -4.99 13.47
N GLY A 161 -9.99 -5.82 13.39
CA GLY A 161 -10.04 -6.94 12.45
C GLY A 161 -10.11 -6.49 10.99
N SER A 162 -10.94 -5.49 10.68
CA SER A 162 -11.02 -4.91 9.33
C SER A 162 -9.73 -4.20 8.93
N PHE A 163 -9.05 -3.55 9.89
CA PHE A 163 -7.74 -2.95 9.64
C PHE A 163 -6.67 -4.00 9.36
N GLU A 164 -6.63 -5.09 10.12
CA GLU A 164 -5.71 -6.21 9.90
C GLU A 164 -5.87 -6.81 8.50
N ALA A 165 -7.12 -7.11 8.11
CA ALA A 165 -7.43 -7.63 6.77
C ALA A 165 -6.99 -6.65 5.66
N GLY A 166 -7.38 -5.37 5.77
CA GLY A 166 -6.99 -4.35 4.78
C GLY A 166 -5.48 -4.05 4.75
N ALA A 167 -4.77 -4.21 5.88
CA ALA A 167 -3.32 -4.09 5.91
C ALA A 167 -2.65 -5.27 5.17
N ARG A 168 -3.14 -6.50 5.35
CA ARG A 168 -2.65 -7.67 4.61
C ARG A 168 -2.90 -7.55 3.12
N GLU A 169 -4.09 -7.10 2.72
CA GLU A 169 -4.44 -6.86 1.32
C GLU A 169 -3.48 -5.85 0.68
N ARG A 170 -3.27 -4.69 1.31
CA ARG A 170 -2.32 -3.68 0.81
C ARG A 170 -0.88 -4.18 0.73
N LEU A 171 -0.45 -5.00 1.70
CA LEU A 171 0.87 -5.64 1.67
C LEU A 171 1.02 -6.59 0.48
N ALA A 172 -0.01 -7.39 0.21
CA ALA A 172 -0.06 -8.30 -0.93
C ALA A 172 -0.03 -7.52 -2.26
N GLU A 173 -0.85 -6.47 -2.39
CA GLU A 173 -0.85 -5.62 -3.58
C GLU A 173 0.52 -4.95 -3.84
N VAL A 174 1.20 -4.47 -2.79
CA VAL A 174 2.54 -3.87 -2.95
C VAL A 174 3.55 -4.94 -3.38
N ALA A 175 3.48 -6.14 -2.81
CA ALA A 175 4.34 -7.25 -3.20
C ALA A 175 4.13 -7.66 -4.66
N GLU A 176 2.87 -7.81 -5.11
CA GLU A 176 2.53 -8.14 -6.49
C GLU A 176 3.01 -7.07 -7.47
N ARG A 177 2.75 -5.79 -7.17
CA ARG A 177 3.26 -4.67 -7.98
C ARG A 177 4.78 -4.68 -8.08
N LEU A 178 5.49 -5.02 -7.00
CA LEU A 178 6.94 -5.11 -7.01
C LEU A 178 7.45 -6.30 -7.83
N ARG A 179 6.75 -7.45 -7.78
CA ARG A 179 7.05 -8.61 -8.64
C ARG A 179 6.91 -8.27 -10.12
N ASP A 180 5.83 -7.60 -10.51
CA ASP A 180 5.59 -7.18 -11.89
C ASP A 180 6.66 -6.20 -12.37
N ASP A 181 6.98 -5.18 -11.55
CA ASP A 181 8.02 -4.20 -11.85
C ASP A 181 9.39 -4.89 -12.00
N THR A 182 9.66 -5.93 -11.20
CA THR A 182 10.89 -6.73 -11.28
C THR A 182 10.95 -7.56 -12.56
N ALA A 183 9.87 -8.26 -12.91
CA ALA A 183 9.78 -9.07 -14.11
C ALA A 183 10.04 -8.22 -15.37
N LEU A 184 9.45 -7.02 -15.40
CA LEU A 184 9.67 -6.03 -16.45
C LEU A 184 11.11 -5.53 -16.48
N ALA A 185 11.69 -5.21 -15.32
CA ALA A 185 13.06 -4.68 -15.23
C ALA A 185 14.13 -5.70 -15.64
N LEU A 186 13.89 -7.00 -15.41
CA LEU A 186 14.82 -8.08 -15.76
C LEU A 186 14.59 -8.68 -17.14
N GLY A 187 13.54 -8.24 -17.87
CA GLY A 187 13.22 -8.78 -19.19
C GLY A 187 12.82 -10.26 -19.17
N ALA A 188 12.34 -10.75 -18.03
CA ALA A 188 11.90 -12.13 -17.83
C ALA A 188 10.39 -12.16 -17.56
N PRO A 189 9.54 -12.05 -18.61
CA PRO A 189 8.08 -11.92 -18.47
C PRO A 189 7.37 -13.24 -18.13
N GLY A 190 8.08 -14.26 -17.63
CA GLY A 190 7.47 -15.52 -17.22
C GLY A 190 6.59 -15.35 -15.97
N PRO A 191 5.47 -16.08 -15.86
CA PRO A 191 4.76 -16.17 -14.60
C PRO A 191 5.73 -16.78 -13.58
N ALA A 192 6.14 -16.01 -12.58
CA ALA A 192 6.87 -16.63 -11.49
C ALA A 192 5.92 -17.55 -10.74
N ASP A 193 6.39 -18.76 -10.43
CA ASP A 193 5.72 -19.58 -9.44
C ASP A 193 5.43 -18.73 -8.21
N ARG A 194 4.19 -18.78 -7.72
CA ARG A 194 3.70 -17.92 -6.63
C ARG A 194 4.60 -18.12 -5.42
N TRP A 195 5.55 -17.20 -5.21
CA TRP A 195 6.44 -17.29 -4.07
C TRP A 195 5.60 -17.16 -2.79
N PRO A 196 5.70 -18.10 -1.85
CA PRO A 196 4.86 -18.08 -0.66
C PRO A 196 5.16 -16.81 0.14
N VAL A 197 4.16 -15.95 0.29
CA VAL A 197 4.24 -14.79 1.17
C VAL A 197 4.32 -15.31 2.61
N PRO A 198 5.31 -14.90 3.43
CA PRO A 198 5.43 -15.37 4.79
C PRO A 198 4.18 -15.02 5.59
N VAL A 199 3.60 -16.04 6.22
CA VAL A 199 2.40 -15.88 7.04
C VAL A 199 2.80 -15.25 8.36
N VAL A 200 2.49 -13.96 8.53
CA VAL A 200 2.65 -13.27 9.80
C VAL A 200 1.41 -13.51 10.66
N PRO A 201 1.56 -14.10 11.87
CA PRO A 201 0.45 -14.28 12.80
C PRO A 201 -0.30 -12.97 13.05
N GLY A 202 -1.60 -13.05 13.31
CA GLY A 202 -2.40 -11.87 13.66
C GLY A 202 -1.87 -11.14 14.90
N PRO A 203 -2.25 -9.87 15.11
CA PRO A 203 -1.90 -9.12 16.30
C PRO A 203 -2.49 -9.82 17.52
N VAL A 204 -1.67 -10.55 18.27
CA VAL A 204 -2.11 -11.23 19.50
C VAL A 204 -2.15 -10.19 20.63
N PRO A 205 -3.33 -9.82 21.16
CA PRO A 205 -3.40 -9.01 22.36
C PRO A 205 -3.18 -9.92 23.56
N ALA A 206 -1.94 -10.39 23.75
CA ALA A 206 -1.58 -11.16 24.93
C ALA A 206 -1.40 -10.18 26.09
N GLN A 207 -2.50 -9.74 26.70
CA GLN A 207 -2.42 -9.18 28.05
C GLN A 207 -2.27 -10.34 29.03
N ARG A 208 -1.20 -10.33 29.82
CA ARG A 208 -1.09 -11.24 30.95
C ARG A 208 -2.21 -10.92 31.95
N PRO A 209 -2.90 -11.92 32.51
CA PRO A 209 -4.00 -11.70 33.46
C PRO A 209 -3.57 -10.86 34.67
N ASP A 210 -2.32 -11.00 35.10
CA ASP A 210 -1.74 -10.29 36.25
C ASP A 210 -1.65 -8.77 36.06
N GLU A 211 -1.27 -8.31 34.86
CA GLU A 211 -1.23 -6.88 34.51
C GLU A 211 -2.62 -6.26 34.44
N THR A 212 -3.63 -7.07 34.09
CA THR A 212 -5.02 -6.64 34.00
C THR A 212 -5.61 -6.45 35.39
N TRP A 213 -5.31 -7.38 36.32
CA TRP A 213 -5.71 -7.29 37.71
C TRP A 213 -5.05 -6.10 38.43
N LEU A 214 -3.74 -5.90 38.24
CA LEU A 214 -3.02 -4.75 38.79
C LEU A 214 -3.59 -3.41 38.29
N GLY A 215 -3.89 -3.31 37.00
CA GLY A 215 -4.52 -2.11 36.43
C GLY A 215 -5.94 -1.85 36.98
N LEU A 216 -6.69 -2.92 37.25
CA LEU A 216 -8.02 -2.83 37.83
C LEU A 216 -7.97 -2.35 39.29
N VAL A 217 -7.08 -2.92 40.10
CA VAL A 217 -6.91 -2.55 41.51
C VAL A 217 -6.40 -1.12 41.66
N LEU A 218 -5.40 -0.72 40.86
CA LEU A 218 -4.87 0.65 40.88
C LEU A 218 -5.92 1.66 40.40
N GLY A 219 -6.68 1.32 39.35
CA GLY A 219 -7.76 2.14 38.83
C GLY A 219 -8.90 2.30 39.83
N ALA A 220 -9.31 1.21 40.49
CA ALA A 220 -10.34 1.23 41.52
C ALA A 220 -9.91 2.06 42.75
N GLY A 221 -8.67 1.89 43.22
CA GLY A 221 -8.11 2.67 44.32
C GLY A 221 -8.03 4.17 44.01
N PHE A 222 -7.59 4.53 42.80
CA PHE A 222 -7.54 5.91 42.34
C PHE A 222 -8.95 6.53 42.20
N GLY A 223 -9.89 5.79 41.61
CA GLY A 223 -11.28 6.22 41.44
C GLY A 223 -11.98 6.49 42.77
N LEU A 224 -11.79 5.59 43.74
CA LEU A 224 -12.32 5.75 45.09
C LEU A 224 -11.70 6.95 45.81
N GLY A 225 -10.37 7.13 45.70
CA GLY A 225 -9.67 8.28 46.29
C GLY A 225 -10.12 9.63 45.70
N ALA A 226 -10.28 9.70 44.38
CA ALA A 226 -10.79 10.89 43.69
C ALA A 226 -12.25 11.20 44.06
N ALA A 227 -13.11 10.18 44.16
CA ALA A 227 -14.50 10.34 44.59
C ALA A 227 -14.59 10.90 46.02
N LEU A 228 -13.78 10.37 46.95
CA LEU A 228 -13.71 10.85 48.32
C LEU A 228 -13.17 12.28 48.40
N GLY A 229 -12.15 12.62 47.59
CA GLY A 229 -11.61 13.98 47.52
C GLY A 229 -12.62 15.00 46.98
N LEU A 230 -13.36 14.66 45.92
CA LEU A 230 -14.41 15.50 45.35
C LEU A 230 -15.62 15.64 46.26
N ALA A 231 -16.06 14.54 46.90
CA ALA A 231 -17.13 14.58 47.89
C ALA A 231 -16.75 15.49 49.06
N ARG A 232 -15.50 15.42 49.53
CA ARG A 232 -14.99 16.26 50.63
C ARG A 232 -14.87 17.75 50.24
N MET A 233 -14.50 18.06 49.00
CA MET A 233 -14.55 19.44 48.50
C MET A 233 -15.97 19.96 48.37
N ALA A 234 -16.91 19.14 47.88
CA ALA A 234 -18.30 19.52 47.71
C ALA A 234 -19.00 19.79 49.06
N THR A 235 -18.70 19.00 50.09
CA THR A 235 -19.21 19.25 51.46
C THR A 235 -18.68 20.54 52.09
N GLY A 236 -17.61 21.13 51.54
CA GLY A 236 -17.09 22.43 51.98
C GLY A 236 -17.78 23.64 51.33
N LEU A 237 -18.59 23.44 50.28
CA LEU A 237 -19.36 24.52 49.66
C LEU A 237 -20.70 24.70 50.38
N ALA A 238 -20.91 25.87 50.98
CA ALA A 238 -22.16 26.23 51.64
C ALA A 238 -23.34 26.21 50.64
N GLY A 239 -24.35 25.37 50.90
CA GLY A 239 -25.63 25.37 50.16
C GLY A 239 -25.98 24.09 49.39
N VAL A 240 -25.13 23.05 49.39
CA VAL A 240 -25.44 21.76 48.75
C VAL A 240 -25.95 20.75 49.80
N PRO A 241 -27.11 20.08 49.59
CA PRO A 241 -27.55 19.00 50.48
C PRO A 241 -26.55 17.84 50.45
N ASP A 242 -26.10 17.39 51.63
CA ASP A 242 -24.99 16.44 51.81
C ASP A 242 -25.10 15.16 50.94
N GLY A 243 -26.32 14.66 50.73
CA GLY A 243 -26.57 13.45 49.92
C GLY A 243 -26.32 13.62 48.42
N VAL A 244 -26.52 14.82 47.87
CA VAL A 244 -26.35 15.09 46.43
C VAL A 244 -24.87 15.20 46.08
N GLY A 245 -24.07 15.83 46.95
CA GLY A 245 -22.62 15.96 46.77
C GLY A 245 -21.89 14.61 46.73
N GLY A 246 -22.29 13.67 47.60
CA GLY A 246 -21.74 12.31 47.63
C GLY A 246 -22.05 11.51 46.36
N LEU A 247 -23.30 11.59 45.87
CA LEU A 247 -23.75 10.87 44.68
C LEU A 247 -23.06 11.39 43.40
N VAL A 248 -22.90 12.71 43.30
CA VAL A 248 -22.17 13.37 42.20
C VAL A 248 -20.68 13.03 42.24
N GLY A 249 -20.05 13.05 43.43
CA GLY A 249 -18.64 12.68 43.60
C GLY A 249 -18.35 11.22 43.25
N LEU A 250 -19.25 10.30 43.64
CA LEU A 250 -19.15 8.88 43.29
C LEU A 250 -19.33 8.65 41.79
N ALA A 251 -20.30 9.31 41.15
CA ALA A 251 -20.50 9.25 39.71
C ALA A 251 -19.29 9.79 38.92
N LEU A 252 -18.71 10.92 39.34
CA LEU A 252 -17.51 11.51 38.74
C LEU A 252 -16.28 10.60 38.91
N GLY A 253 -16.07 10.03 40.10
CA GLY A 253 -14.97 9.09 40.34
C GLY A 253 -15.09 7.81 39.51
N LEU A 254 -16.30 7.26 39.38
CA LEU A 254 -16.56 6.10 38.52
C LEU A 254 -16.30 6.44 37.05
N ALA A 255 -16.77 7.60 36.58
CA ALA A 255 -16.56 8.07 35.21
C ALA A 255 -15.07 8.26 34.90
N LEU A 256 -14.29 8.84 35.82
CA LEU A 256 -12.84 9.01 35.69
C LEU A 256 -12.12 7.65 35.61
N THR A 257 -12.53 6.69 36.44
CA THR A 257 -11.96 5.33 36.44
C THR A 257 -12.20 4.63 35.12
N VAL A 258 -13.44 4.68 34.61
CA VAL A 258 -13.80 4.15 33.30
C VAL A 258 -13.01 4.86 32.19
N ALA A 259 -12.81 6.17 32.28
CA ALA A 259 -12.03 6.94 31.33
C ALA A 259 -10.54 6.54 31.33
N VAL A 260 -9.92 6.35 32.49
CA VAL A 260 -8.51 5.93 32.63
C VAL A 260 -8.30 4.50 32.14
N ILE A 261 -9.16 3.56 32.56
CA ILE A 261 -9.09 2.16 32.11
C ILE A 261 -9.32 2.09 30.60
N GLY A 262 -10.30 2.82 30.08
CA GLY A 262 -10.59 2.93 28.66
C GLY A 262 -9.42 3.55 27.87
N GLY A 263 -8.79 4.60 28.40
CA GLY A 263 -7.62 5.26 27.83
C GLY A 263 -6.42 4.32 27.75
N ARG A 264 -6.08 3.65 28.85
CA ARG A 264 -4.98 2.67 28.90
C ARG A 264 -5.21 1.50 27.94
N ALA A 265 -6.42 0.98 27.87
CA ALA A 265 -6.77 -0.10 26.94
C ALA A 265 -6.66 0.33 25.47
N ARG A 266 -7.00 1.58 25.15
CA ARG A 266 -6.81 2.16 23.79
C ARG A 266 -5.34 2.29 23.43
N LEU A 267 -4.51 2.78 24.34
CA LEU A 267 -3.07 2.93 24.14
C LEU A 267 -2.37 1.57 23.96
N HIS A 268 -2.70 0.60 24.82
CA HIS A 268 -2.14 -0.75 24.70
C HIS A 268 -2.53 -1.41 23.37
N ARG A 269 -3.80 -1.29 22.95
CA ARG A 269 -4.22 -1.79 21.63
C ARG A 269 -3.45 -1.12 20.50
N ARG A 270 -3.30 0.20 20.54
CA ARG A 270 -2.55 0.92 19.51
C ARG A 270 -1.10 0.43 19.44
N ALA A 271 -0.44 0.26 20.59
CA ALA A 271 0.92 -0.27 20.64
C ALA A 271 1.04 -1.70 20.08
N VAL A 272 0.05 -2.56 20.35
CA VAL A 272 -0.01 -3.93 19.77
C VAL A 272 -0.15 -3.86 18.25
N LEU A 273 -1.01 -2.98 17.73
CA LEU A 273 -1.18 -2.78 16.29
C LEU A 273 0.08 -2.20 15.64
N ASP A 274 0.69 -1.19 16.25
CA ASP A 274 1.94 -0.58 15.75
C ASP A 274 3.06 -1.61 15.67
N ARG A 275 3.21 -2.45 16.71
CA ARG A 275 4.19 -3.55 16.72
C ARG A 275 3.88 -4.58 15.65
N TRP A 276 2.62 -4.98 15.52
CA TRP A 276 2.20 -5.96 14.51
C TRP A 276 2.42 -5.43 13.08
N VAL A 277 2.04 -4.18 12.81
CA VAL A 277 2.28 -3.50 11.52
C VAL A 277 3.77 -3.50 11.20
N GLY A 278 4.63 -3.17 12.16
CA GLY A 278 6.08 -3.23 11.99
C GLY A 278 6.57 -4.63 11.60
N THR A 279 6.08 -5.68 12.28
CA THR A 279 6.44 -7.07 11.95
C THR A 279 5.90 -7.53 10.59
N ALA A 280 4.67 -7.12 10.23
CA ALA A 280 4.02 -7.50 8.99
C ALA A 280 4.70 -6.87 7.78
N VAL A 281 5.02 -5.57 7.86
CA VAL A 281 5.77 -4.87 6.81
C VAL A 281 7.18 -5.44 6.66
N ALA A 282 7.87 -5.72 7.76
CA ALA A 282 9.22 -6.28 7.72
C ALA A 282 9.25 -7.65 7.03
N ALA A 283 8.31 -8.54 7.37
CA ALA A 283 8.22 -9.86 6.75
C ALA A 283 7.87 -9.78 5.26
N ALA A 284 6.90 -8.95 4.88
CA ALA A 284 6.52 -8.77 3.47
C ALA A 284 7.67 -8.20 2.64
N ARG A 285 8.40 -7.23 3.19
CA ARG A 285 9.60 -6.66 2.57
C ARG A 285 10.69 -7.70 2.40
N GLN A 286 10.97 -8.49 3.43
CA GLN A 286 12.00 -9.53 3.36
C GLN A 286 11.67 -10.57 2.28
N ALA A 287 10.44 -11.05 2.23
CA ALA A 287 9.99 -11.99 1.20
C ALA A 287 10.18 -11.44 -0.22
N SER A 288 9.86 -10.16 -0.40
CA SER A 288 10.06 -9.50 -1.68
C SER A 288 11.53 -9.30 -2.02
N GLU A 289 12.38 -8.97 -1.04
CA GLU A 289 13.84 -8.88 -1.22
C GLU A 289 14.47 -10.26 -1.54
N GLU A 290 13.96 -11.35 -0.97
CA GLU A 290 14.37 -12.73 -1.27
C GLU A 290 13.98 -13.14 -2.70
N GLU A 291 12.73 -12.89 -3.11
CA GLU A 291 12.28 -13.18 -4.48
C GLU A 291 13.08 -12.36 -5.52
N LEU A 292 13.30 -11.07 -5.25
CA LEU A 292 14.16 -10.21 -6.05
C LEU A 292 15.56 -10.83 -6.23
N ALA A 293 16.16 -11.36 -5.16
CA ALA A 293 17.46 -11.98 -5.21
C ALA A 293 17.47 -13.25 -6.07
N TYR A 294 16.42 -14.08 -5.97
CA TYR A 294 16.28 -15.29 -6.77
C TYR A 294 16.18 -14.99 -8.27
N ARG A 295 15.30 -14.07 -8.67
CA ARG A 295 15.15 -13.70 -10.09
C ARG A 295 16.41 -13.04 -10.66
N LEU A 296 17.15 -12.29 -9.84
CA LEU A 296 18.44 -11.74 -10.25
C LEU A 296 19.48 -12.84 -10.50
N LEU A 297 19.48 -13.91 -9.70
CA LEU A 297 20.35 -15.06 -9.91
C LEU A 297 20.01 -15.80 -11.21
N GLU A 298 18.72 -16.01 -11.50
CA GLU A 298 18.28 -16.62 -12.76
C GLU A 298 18.71 -15.77 -13.97
N ALA A 299 18.51 -14.46 -13.90
CA ALA A 299 18.95 -13.54 -14.96
C ALA A 299 20.47 -13.58 -15.15
N GLN A 300 21.25 -13.64 -14.06
CA GLN A 300 22.71 -13.78 -14.11
C GLN A 300 23.15 -15.12 -14.72
N ALA A 301 22.47 -16.22 -14.39
CA ALA A 301 22.75 -17.54 -14.94
C ALA A 301 22.45 -17.59 -16.45
N GLY A 302 21.36 -16.96 -16.89
CA GLY A 302 21.00 -16.82 -18.30
C GLY A 302 22.04 -16.05 -19.12
N LEU A 303 22.61 -14.97 -18.57
CA LEU A 303 23.70 -14.23 -19.21
C LEU A 303 24.98 -15.06 -19.31
N ALA A 304 25.33 -15.81 -18.27
CA ALA A 304 26.51 -16.65 -18.26
C ALA A 304 26.43 -17.77 -19.30
N SER A 305 25.27 -18.40 -19.46
CA SER A 305 25.05 -19.46 -20.45
C SER A 305 25.05 -18.93 -21.88
N ALA A 306 24.45 -17.76 -22.13
CA ALA A 306 24.49 -17.10 -23.44
C ALA A 306 25.92 -16.72 -23.88
N HIS A 307 26.76 -16.27 -22.94
CA HIS A 307 28.18 -15.99 -23.18
C HIS A 307 29.00 -17.24 -23.47
N HIS A 308 28.65 -18.38 -22.89
CA HIS A 308 29.31 -19.65 -23.20
C HIS A 308 28.93 -20.18 -24.59
N LYS A 309 27.66 -20.06 -24.98
CA LYS A 309 27.14 -20.49 -26.29
C LYS A 309 27.67 -19.67 -27.47
N THR A 310 28.06 -18.41 -27.24
CA THR A 310 28.63 -17.53 -28.28
C THR A 310 30.14 -17.73 -28.51
N LYS A 311 30.81 -18.52 -27.66
CA LYS A 311 32.25 -18.82 -27.78
C LYS A 311 32.56 -20.20 -28.39
N ASN A 312 31.58 -21.08 -28.52
CA ASN A 312 31.68 -22.37 -29.21
C ASN A 312 31.05 -22.25 -30.60
#